data_AF-A0A0B8P143-F1
#
_entry.id   AF-A0A0B8P143-F1
#
_cell.length_a   1.000
_cell.length_b   1.000
_cell.length_c   1.000
_cell.angle_alpha   90.00
_cell.angle_beta   90.00
_cell.angle_gamma   90.00
#
_symmetry.space_group_name_H-M   'P 1'
#
loop_
_entity.id
_entity.type
_entity.pdbx_description
1 polymer ?
#
loop_
_entity_poly.entity_id
_entity_poly.type
_entity_poly.pdbx_seq_one_letter_code
_entity_poly.pdbx_strand_id
1 'polypeptide(L)'
;MTPQPILLSQEEIEQLRKEVGRPTLMGKSIAKHIAEVDAYMALGLDVPGHGEAGGYEHNRHKQNYTYMNIAGRLFLITQEEKYATFVKDLLNWYADKYLTLDYQVQKNTNPTGRLFHQILNEHGWLLFTSIAYSCVASTMTQEERDRIVERVFIPMIEMSTEKYAYRFDHIHNHGVWAVAAVGACAVAIGKPEYLEMAVYGKDREATSGS
;
A
#
# COMPACT_ATOMS: atom_id res chain seq x y z
N MET A 1 6.18 5.65 19.70
CA MET A 1 6.46 6.74 18.74
C MET A 1 5.19 6.96 17.94
N THR A 2 4.78 8.21 17.67
CA THR A 2 3.59 8.47 16.85
C THR A 2 3.90 8.17 15.38
N PRO A 3 3.10 7.36 14.66
CA PRO A 3 3.31 7.09 13.25
C PRO A 3 3.42 8.38 12.42
N GLN A 4 4.32 8.39 11.44
CA GLN A 4 4.56 9.54 10.55
C GLN A 4 4.39 9.13 9.07
N PRO A 5 3.99 10.07 8.19
CA PRO A 5 4.01 9.84 6.75
C PRO A 5 5.44 9.56 6.26
N ILE A 6 5.59 8.57 5.37
CA ILE A 6 6.93 8.12 4.94
C ILE A 6 7.46 8.80 3.67
N LEU A 7 6.61 9.51 2.91
CA LEU A 7 6.99 10.14 1.63
C LEU A 7 6.76 11.65 1.58
N LEU A 8 6.24 12.26 2.65
CA LEU A 8 6.01 13.70 2.73
C LEU A 8 6.51 14.21 4.07
N SER A 9 7.39 15.20 4.02
CA SER A 9 7.80 15.95 5.21
C SER A 9 6.67 16.87 5.69
N GLN A 10 6.74 17.27 6.96
CA GLN A 10 5.80 18.24 7.53
C GLN A 10 5.81 19.58 6.78
N GLU A 11 6.98 20.01 6.29
CA GLU A 11 7.12 21.23 5.51
C GLU A 11 6.40 21.12 4.16
N GLU A 12 6.59 20.02 3.43
CA GLU A 12 5.90 19.78 2.15
C GLU A 12 4.38 19.72 2.33
N ILE A 13 3.89 19.08 3.39
CA ILE A 13 2.46 19.03 3.72
C ILE A 13 1.91 20.45 3.93
N GLU A 14 2.63 21.29 4.68
CA GLU A 14 2.24 22.67 4.93
C GLU A 14 2.25 23.53 3.65
N GLN A 15 3.21 23.32 2.74
CA GLN A 15 3.21 24.01 1.45
C GLN A 15 2.04 23.56 0.56
N LEU A 16 1.75 22.26 0.49
CA LEU A 16 0.62 21.73 -0.27
C LEU A 16 -0.71 22.24 0.27
N ARG A 17 -0.85 22.37 1.60
CA ARG A 17 -2.05 22.91 2.25
C ARG A 17 -2.34 24.34 1.81
N LYS A 18 -1.32 25.18 1.65
CA LYS A 18 -1.48 26.56 1.15
C LYS A 18 -2.00 26.62 -0.29
N GLU A 19 -1.84 25.55 -1.07
CA GLU A 19 -2.30 25.48 -2.46
C GLU A 19 -3.77 25.07 -2.58
N VAL A 20 -4.40 24.58 -1.51
CA VAL A 20 -5.81 24.18 -1.51
C VAL A 20 -6.70 25.37 -1.89
N GLY A 21 -7.54 25.18 -2.92
CA GLY A 21 -8.45 26.21 -3.44
C GLY A 21 -7.80 27.31 -4.29
N ARG A 22 -6.48 27.30 -4.49
CA ARG A 22 -5.79 28.29 -5.33
C ARG A 22 -5.87 27.92 -6.83
N PRO A 23 -5.91 28.91 -7.74
CA PRO A 23 -5.96 28.67 -9.20
C PRO A 23 -4.58 28.30 -9.81
N THR A 24 -3.63 27.85 -9.00
CA THR A 24 -2.30 27.39 -9.41
C THR A 24 -2.37 26.00 -10.03
N LEU A 25 -1.28 25.53 -10.68
CA LEU A 25 -1.23 24.16 -11.18
C LEU A 25 -1.40 23.13 -10.05
N MET A 26 -0.78 23.38 -8.89
CA MET A 26 -0.90 22.50 -7.73
C MET A 26 -2.31 22.52 -7.15
N GLY A 27 -2.91 23.70 -6.93
CA GLY A 27 -4.27 23.81 -6.42
C GLY A 27 -5.31 23.16 -7.33
N LYS A 28 -5.15 23.27 -8.65
CA LYS A 28 -5.98 22.55 -9.64
C LYS A 28 -5.79 21.03 -9.57
N SER A 29 -4.55 20.55 -9.35
CA SER A 29 -4.26 19.12 -9.18
C SER A 29 -4.90 18.56 -7.91
N ILE A 30 -4.82 19.29 -6.79
CA ILE A 30 -5.47 18.93 -5.53
C ILE A 30 -7.00 18.88 -5.72
N ALA A 31 -7.60 19.91 -6.32
CA ALA A 31 -9.03 19.95 -6.58
C ALA A 31 -9.52 18.80 -7.47
N LYS A 32 -8.73 18.43 -8.49
CA LYS A 32 -9.01 17.26 -9.34
C LYS A 32 -9.00 15.97 -8.52
N HIS A 33 -7.98 15.75 -7.69
CA HIS A 33 -7.89 14.55 -6.87
C HIS A 33 -8.99 14.48 -5.80
N ILE A 34 -9.40 15.61 -5.23
CA ILE A 34 -10.58 15.68 -4.34
C ILE A 34 -11.81 15.15 -5.08
N ALA A 35 -12.10 15.68 -6.28
CA ALA A 35 -13.26 15.25 -7.05
C ALA A 35 -13.22 13.76 -7.43
N GLU A 36 -12.04 13.24 -7.83
CA GLU A 36 -11.87 11.83 -8.19
C GLU A 36 -12.04 10.89 -6.98
N VAL A 37 -11.46 11.24 -5.83
CA VAL A 37 -11.56 10.45 -4.59
C VAL A 37 -12.97 10.50 -4.04
N ASP A 38 -13.61 11.68 -3.99
CA ASP A 38 -14.98 11.82 -3.50
C ASP A 38 -15.96 11.00 -4.36
N ALA A 39 -15.81 11.04 -5.69
CA ALA A 39 -16.61 10.23 -6.60
C ALA A 39 -16.38 8.73 -6.38
N TYR A 40 -15.15 8.29 -6.13
CA TYR A 40 -14.84 6.89 -5.84
C TYR A 40 -15.41 6.44 -4.50
N MET A 41 -15.26 7.25 -3.45
CA MET A 41 -15.82 6.99 -2.12
C MET A 41 -17.35 6.86 -2.14
N ALA A 42 -18.03 7.61 -3.01
CA ALA A 42 -19.47 7.53 -3.18
C ALA A 42 -19.99 6.18 -3.75
N LEU A 43 -19.11 5.36 -4.34
CA LEU A 43 -19.46 4.01 -4.81
C LEU A 43 -19.65 3.01 -3.65
N GLY A 44 -19.21 3.36 -2.44
CA GLY A 44 -19.14 2.45 -1.30
C GLY A 44 -17.88 1.59 -1.29
N LEU A 45 -17.58 1.02 -0.11
CA LEU A 45 -16.45 0.12 0.05
C LEU A 45 -16.73 -1.22 -0.63
N ASP A 46 -15.75 -1.69 -1.40
CA ASP A 46 -15.79 -3.01 -2.01
C ASP A 46 -14.38 -3.62 -2.01
N VAL A 47 -14.26 -4.77 -1.35
CA VAL A 47 -13.09 -5.64 -1.44
C VAL A 47 -13.60 -6.97 -1.99
N PRO A 48 -13.52 -7.21 -3.30
CA PRO A 48 -14.02 -8.45 -3.87
C PRO A 48 -13.07 -9.62 -3.55
N GLY A 49 -13.39 -10.82 -4.02
CA GLY A 49 -12.45 -11.94 -4.01
C GLY A 49 -11.28 -11.69 -4.98
N HIS A 50 -10.52 -12.74 -5.26
CA HIS A 50 -9.46 -12.65 -6.26
C HIS A 50 -9.98 -12.99 -7.67
N GLY A 51 -9.31 -12.50 -8.72
CA GLY A 51 -9.75 -12.75 -10.10
C GLY A 51 -8.65 -12.59 -11.14
N GLU A 52 -9.02 -12.90 -12.39
CA GLU A 52 -8.12 -12.91 -13.54
C GLU A 52 -7.58 -11.52 -13.90
N ALA A 53 -6.49 -11.49 -14.68
CA ALA A 53 -5.93 -10.26 -15.22
C ALA A 53 -6.97 -9.42 -15.98
N GLY A 54 -7.11 -8.14 -15.60
CA GLY A 54 -8.05 -7.23 -16.25
C GLY A 54 -9.53 -7.47 -15.92
N GLY A 55 -9.86 -8.48 -15.09
CA GLY A 55 -11.20 -8.72 -14.58
C GLY A 55 -11.67 -7.67 -13.57
N TYR A 56 -12.91 -7.83 -13.09
CA TYR A 56 -13.52 -6.91 -12.13
C TYR A 56 -12.68 -6.81 -10.84
N GLU A 57 -12.37 -7.96 -10.24
CA GLU A 57 -11.63 -8.07 -8.98
C GLU A 57 -10.26 -7.40 -9.08
N HIS A 58 -9.54 -7.71 -10.16
CA HIS A 58 -8.24 -7.13 -10.46
C HIS A 58 -8.32 -5.59 -10.54
N ASN A 59 -9.26 -5.06 -11.32
CA ASN A 59 -9.38 -3.62 -11.50
C ASN A 59 -9.88 -2.92 -10.24
N ARG A 60 -10.79 -3.55 -9.47
CA ARG A 60 -11.26 -3.03 -8.19
C ARG A 60 -10.13 -2.93 -7.18
N HIS A 61 -9.30 -3.96 -7.03
CA HIS A 61 -8.13 -3.89 -6.14
C HIS A 61 -7.11 -2.83 -6.60
N LYS A 62 -6.96 -2.61 -7.91
CA LYS A 62 -6.13 -1.52 -8.44
C LYS A 62 -6.67 -0.13 -8.09
N GLN A 63 -7.97 0.06 -8.25
CA GLN A 63 -8.65 1.28 -7.85
C GLN A 63 -8.52 1.50 -6.34
N ASN A 64 -8.74 0.46 -5.53
CA ASN A 64 -8.63 0.52 -4.07
C ASN A 64 -7.25 1.03 -3.61
N TYR A 65 -6.14 0.41 -4.05
CA TYR A 65 -4.82 0.90 -3.62
C TYR A 65 -4.52 2.31 -4.15
N THR A 66 -5.02 2.66 -5.35
CA THR A 66 -4.80 3.96 -5.96
C THR A 66 -5.51 5.05 -5.17
N TYR A 67 -6.80 4.87 -4.90
CA TYR A 67 -7.61 5.85 -4.19
C TYR A 67 -7.30 5.90 -2.70
N MET A 68 -6.88 4.81 -2.05
CA MET A 68 -6.33 4.88 -0.70
C MET A 68 -5.08 5.77 -0.66
N ASN A 69 -4.16 5.59 -1.62
CA ASN A 69 -2.93 6.37 -1.68
C ASN A 69 -3.18 7.87 -1.87
N ILE A 70 -4.13 8.23 -2.74
CA ILE A 70 -4.53 9.63 -2.94
C ILE A 70 -5.27 10.16 -1.70
N ALA A 71 -6.24 9.41 -1.15
CA ALA A 71 -7.00 9.80 0.03
C ALA A 71 -6.10 10.04 1.25
N GLY A 72 -5.13 9.17 1.52
CA GLY A 72 -4.17 9.35 2.63
C GLY A 72 -3.40 10.67 2.51
N ARG A 73 -2.96 11.04 1.30
CA ARG A 73 -2.31 12.34 1.05
C ARG A 73 -3.29 13.51 1.18
N LEU A 74 -4.52 13.37 0.67
CA LEU A 74 -5.55 14.40 0.82
C LEU A 74 -5.89 14.63 2.29
N PHE A 75 -5.92 13.61 3.14
CA PHE A 75 -6.09 13.78 4.59
C PHE A 75 -5.01 14.69 5.17
N LEU A 76 -3.73 14.47 4.85
CA LEU A 76 -2.64 15.33 5.36
C LEU A 76 -2.76 16.78 4.88
N ILE A 77 -3.14 16.97 3.62
CA ILE A 77 -3.22 18.28 2.96
C ILE A 77 -4.44 19.07 3.44
N THR A 78 -5.63 18.45 3.36
CA THR A 78 -6.94 19.08 3.59
C THR A 78 -7.39 19.01 5.05
N GLN A 79 -6.86 18.05 5.82
CA GLN A 79 -7.29 17.72 7.18
C GLN A 79 -8.76 17.27 7.29
N GLU A 80 -9.37 16.85 6.18
CA GLU A 80 -10.73 16.29 6.19
C GLU A 80 -10.71 14.81 6.62
N GLU A 81 -11.32 14.52 7.77
CA GLU A 81 -11.38 13.18 8.40
C GLU A 81 -12.02 12.09 7.51
N LYS A 82 -12.87 12.49 6.55
CA LYS A 82 -13.51 11.53 5.62
C LYS A 82 -12.49 10.70 4.85
N TYR A 83 -11.34 11.28 4.50
CA TYR A 83 -10.30 10.58 3.75
C TYR A 83 -9.54 9.57 4.62
N ALA A 84 -9.25 9.93 5.88
CA ALA A 84 -8.63 9.01 6.83
C ALA A 84 -9.58 7.83 7.16
N THR A 85 -10.86 8.14 7.37
CA THR A 85 -11.91 7.13 7.61
C THR A 85 -12.02 6.15 6.45
N PHE A 86 -12.03 6.65 5.20
CA PHE A 86 -12.07 5.79 4.02
C PHE A 86 -10.88 4.82 3.94
N VAL A 87 -9.65 5.31 4.14
CA VAL A 87 -8.45 4.46 4.13
C VAL A 87 -8.52 3.41 5.24
N LYS A 88 -8.90 3.84 6.46
CA LYS A 88 -9.02 2.95 7.62
C LYS A 88 -10.04 1.85 7.40
N ASP A 89 -11.24 2.20 6.96
CA ASP A 89 -12.33 1.25 6.79
C ASP A 89 -12.01 0.25 5.67
N LEU A 90 -11.45 0.73 4.55
CA LEU A 90 -11.06 -0.14 3.45
C LEU A 90 -9.95 -1.12 3.86
N LEU A 91 -8.92 -0.66 4.58
CA LEU A 91 -7.89 -1.55 5.15
C LEU A 91 -8.48 -2.56 6.13
N ASN A 92 -9.47 -2.17 6.93
CA ASN A 92 -10.16 -3.09 7.84
C ASN A 92 -10.90 -4.20 7.08
N TRP A 93 -11.56 -3.88 5.97
CA TRP A 93 -12.20 -4.87 5.08
C TRP A 93 -11.17 -5.80 4.43
N TYR A 94 -10.01 -5.27 4.04
CA TYR A 94 -8.90 -6.10 3.58
C TYR A 94 -8.39 -7.03 4.69
N ALA A 95 -8.28 -6.57 5.93
CA ALA A 95 -7.90 -7.41 7.05
C ALA A 95 -8.93 -8.52 7.34
N ASP A 96 -10.23 -8.31 7.10
CA ASP A 96 -11.20 -9.41 7.17
C ASP A 96 -10.99 -10.45 6.07
N LYS A 97 -10.62 -10.01 4.87
CA LYS A 97 -10.64 -10.85 3.67
C LYS A 97 -9.30 -11.48 3.28
N TYR A 98 -8.18 -10.79 3.46
CA TYR A 98 -6.91 -11.14 2.81
C TYR A 98 -6.44 -12.57 3.12
N LEU A 99 -6.46 -12.96 4.40
CA LEU A 99 -6.05 -14.30 4.84
C LEU A 99 -7.09 -15.39 4.56
N THR A 100 -8.33 -15.05 4.19
CA THR A 100 -9.35 -16.03 3.79
C THR A 100 -9.23 -16.40 2.31
N LEU A 101 -8.44 -15.67 1.53
CA LEU A 101 -8.19 -15.95 0.11
C LEU A 101 -6.98 -16.86 -0.02
N ASP A 102 -7.14 -17.99 -0.72
CA ASP A 102 -6.00 -18.79 -1.14
C ASP A 102 -5.16 -18.05 -2.20
N TYR A 103 -3.93 -18.55 -2.43
CA TYR A 103 -3.13 -18.09 -3.56
C TYR A 103 -3.84 -18.43 -4.87
N GLN A 104 -3.81 -17.50 -5.84
CA GLN A 104 -4.37 -17.76 -7.16
C GLN A 104 -3.65 -18.92 -7.86
N VAL A 105 -4.38 -19.64 -8.71
CA VAL A 105 -3.83 -20.70 -9.56
C VAL A 105 -2.82 -20.09 -10.53
N GLN A 106 -1.58 -20.57 -10.48
CA GLN A 106 -0.52 -20.12 -11.35
C GLN A 106 -0.69 -20.69 -12.77
N LYS A 107 -0.94 -19.81 -13.74
CA LYS A 107 -1.13 -20.19 -15.17
C LYS A 107 0.10 -19.96 -16.06
N ASN A 108 1.17 -19.37 -15.52
CA ASN A 108 2.42 -19.09 -16.22
C ASN A 108 3.60 -19.05 -15.23
N THR A 109 4.79 -18.61 -15.64
CA THR A 109 6.00 -18.59 -14.80
C THR A 109 6.04 -17.49 -13.73
N ASN A 110 5.04 -16.59 -13.70
CA ASN A 110 4.95 -15.55 -12.68
C ASN A 110 4.34 -16.11 -11.38
N PRO A 111 4.98 -15.87 -10.23
CA PRO A 111 4.39 -16.16 -8.94
C PRO A 111 3.07 -15.42 -8.78
N THR A 112 2.08 -16.09 -8.19
CA THR A 112 0.77 -15.51 -7.92
C THR A 112 0.71 -14.83 -6.56
N GLY A 113 -0.27 -13.94 -6.39
CA GLY A 113 -0.66 -13.39 -5.11
C GLY A 113 -1.89 -14.08 -4.53
N ARG A 114 -2.42 -13.52 -3.44
CA ARG A 114 -3.75 -13.81 -2.94
C ARG A 114 -4.80 -12.95 -3.64
N LEU A 115 -4.56 -11.65 -3.79
CA LEU A 115 -5.43 -10.69 -4.48
C LEU A 115 -5.28 -10.74 -6.00
N PHE A 116 -4.05 -10.95 -6.49
CA PHE A 116 -3.73 -10.82 -7.92
C PHE A 116 -3.14 -12.07 -8.56
N HIS A 117 -3.37 -12.23 -9.87
CA HIS A 117 -2.82 -13.31 -10.70
C HIS A 117 -1.29 -13.27 -10.85
N GLN A 118 -0.63 -12.19 -10.43
CA GLN A 118 0.82 -12.09 -10.38
C GLN A 118 1.26 -11.21 -9.22
N ILE A 119 2.37 -11.60 -8.58
CA ILE A 119 2.91 -10.96 -7.39
C ILE A 119 3.33 -9.49 -7.62
N LEU A 120 3.64 -9.10 -8.86
CA LEU A 120 3.96 -7.70 -9.17
C LEU A 120 2.83 -6.74 -8.79
N ASN A 121 1.57 -7.16 -9.00
CA ASN A 121 0.42 -6.36 -8.60
C ASN A 121 0.22 -6.36 -7.08
N GLU A 122 0.60 -7.44 -6.39
CA GLU A 122 0.62 -7.45 -4.91
C GLU A 122 1.64 -6.46 -4.36
N HIS A 123 2.83 -6.38 -4.96
CA HIS A 123 3.84 -5.39 -4.57
C HIS A 123 3.37 -3.97 -4.83
N GLY A 124 2.72 -3.72 -5.98
CA GLY A 124 2.08 -2.43 -6.25
C GLY A 124 1.03 -2.07 -5.21
N TRP A 125 0.18 -3.03 -4.84
CA TRP A 125 -0.82 -2.86 -3.78
C TRP A 125 -0.14 -2.56 -2.44
N LEU A 126 0.82 -3.36 -2.00
CA LEU A 126 1.55 -3.20 -0.73
C LEU A 126 2.25 -1.85 -0.65
N LEU A 127 2.92 -1.41 -1.71
CA LEU A 127 3.59 -0.12 -1.75
C LEU A 127 2.60 1.04 -1.59
N PHE A 128 1.53 1.07 -2.39
CA PHE A 128 0.59 2.19 -2.40
C PHE A 128 -0.21 2.26 -1.10
N THR A 129 -0.61 1.11 -0.57
CA THR A 129 -1.40 1.02 0.67
C THR A 129 -0.57 1.26 1.92
N SER A 130 0.70 0.86 1.98
CA SER A 130 1.58 1.19 3.11
C SER A 130 1.85 2.70 3.20
N ILE A 131 2.02 3.38 2.06
CA ILE A 131 2.11 4.83 2.00
C ILE A 131 0.78 5.45 2.51
N ALA A 132 -0.37 4.97 2.01
CA ALA A 132 -1.68 5.46 2.45
C ALA A 132 -1.88 5.30 3.97
N TYR A 133 -1.55 4.11 4.49
CA TYR A 133 -1.59 3.79 5.92
C TYR A 133 -0.70 4.74 6.71
N SER A 134 0.54 4.99 6.29
CA SER A 134 1.44 5.92 6.99
C SER A 134 0.88 7.33 7.14
N CYS A 135 0.06 7.77 6.17
CA CYS A 135 -0.57 9.08 6.22
C CYS A 135 -1.69 9.18 7.25
N VAL A 136 -2.33 8.06 7.61
CA VAL A 136 -3.53 8.04 8.46
C VAL A 136 -3.30 7.32 9.80
N ALA A 137 -2.21 6.59 9.97
CA ALA A 137 -1.95 5.73 11.13
C ALA A 137 -1.93 6.48 12.48
N SER A 138 -1.72 7.80 12.48
CA SER A 138 -1.79 8.66 13.67
C SER A 138 -3.22 8.85 14.19
N THR A 139 -4.25 8.60 13.38
CA THR A 139 -5.67 8.67 13.78
C THR A 139 -6.21 7.35 14.33
N MET A 140 -5.40 6.29 14.26
CA MET A 140 -5.80 4.93 14.62
C MET A 140 -5.40 4.58 16.06
N THR A 141 -6.17 3.70 16.70
CA THR A 141 -5.73 3.07 17.96
C THR A 141 -4.60 2.07 17.70
N GLN A 142 -3.95 1.60 18.76
CA GLN A 142 -2.91 0.57 18.60
C GLN A 142 -3.53 -0.74 18.09
N GLU A 143 -4.70 -1.12 18.60
CA GLU A 143 -5.41 -2.33 18.21
C GLU A 143 -5.84 -2.30 16.73
N GLU A 144 -6.31 -1.15 16.25
CA GLU A 144 -6.64 -0.97 14.83
C GLU A 144 -5.40 -1.13 13.93
N ARG A 145 -4.25 -0.58 14.36
CA ARG A 145 -2.98 -0.72 13.64
C ARG A 145 -2.50 -2.17 13.63
N ASP A 146 -2.45 -2.82 14.79
CA ASP A 146 -1.98 -4.20 14.94
C ASP A 146 -2.81 -5.15 14.07
N ARG A 147 -4.13 -4.97 14.06
CA ARG A 147 -5.02 -5.76 13.21
C ARG A 147 -4.65 -5.68 11.72
N ILE A 148 -4.37 -4.49 11.19
CA ILE A 148 -3.99 -4.32 9.79
C ILE A 148 -2.60 -4.90 9.53
N VAL A 149 -1.65 -4.63 10.41
CA VAL A 149 -0.27 -5.10 10.31
C VAL A 149 -0.23 -6.62 10.27
N GLU A 150 -0.88 -7.29 11.21
CA GLU A 150 -0.85 -8.75 11.36
C GLU A 150 -1.67 -9.48 10.29
N ARG A 151 -2.79 -8.89 9.85
CA ARG A 151 -3.71 -9.59 8.94
C ARG A 151 -3.49 -9.27 7.46
N VAL A 152 -2.73 -8.23 7.14
CA VAL A 152 -2.49 -7.81 5.75
C VAL A 152 -1.02 -7.61 5.47
N PHE A 153 -0.37 -6.67 6.15
CA PHE A 153 0.98 -6.23 5.76
C PHE A 153 2.05 -7.29 6.02
N ILE A 154 2.11 -7.89 7.21
CA ILE A 154 3.07 -8.96 7.52
C ILE A 154 2.87 -10.15 6.56
N PRO A 155 1.65 -10.68 6.37
CA PRO A 155 1.41 -11.75 5.39
C PRO A 155 1.83 -11.44 3.95
N MET A 156 1.72 -10.17 3.51
CA MET A 156 2.21 -9.74 2.19
C MET A 156 3.74 -9.66 2.11
N ILE A 157 4.38 -9.22 3.19
CA ILE A 157 5.84 -9.21 3.31
C ILE A 157 6.36 -10.65 3.27
N GLU A 158 5.85 -11.53 4.13
CA GLU A 158 6.26 -12.95 4.22
C GLU A 158 5.99 -13.72 2.93
N MET A 159 4.90 -13.42 2.23
CA MET A 159 4.70 -13.96 0.88
C MET A 159 5.88 -13.64 -0.04
N SER A 160 6.41 -12.42 0.03
CA SER A 160 7.51 -11.97 -0.82
C SER A 160 8.86 -12.53 -0.38
N THR A 161 9.11 -12.55 0.93
CA THR A 161 10.45 -12.83 1.49
C THR A 161 10.64 -14.28 1.96
N GLU A 162 9.56 -15.03 2.12
CA GLU A 162 9.61 -16.44 2.54
C GLU A 162 9.12 -17.35 1.42
N LYS A 163 7.84 -17.22 1.03
CA LYS A 163 7.24 -18.11 0.02
C LYS A 163 7.92 -17.96 -1.34
N TYR A 164 8.23 -16.74 -1.73
CA TYR A 164 8.88 -16.43 -3.02
C TYR A 164 10.32 -15.95 -2.86
N ALA A 165 11.00 -16.35 -1.78
CA ALA A 165 12.39 -15.99 -1.49
C ALA A 165 13.33 -16.24 -2.69
N TYR A 166 13.16 -17.37 -3.38
CA TYR A 166 13.96 -17.72 -4.57
C TYR A 166 13.85 -16.71 -5.73
N ARG A 167 12.87 -15.81 -5.73
CA ARG A 167 12.70 -14.71 -6.70
C ARG A 167 13.06 -13.35 -6.12
N PHE A 168 13.11 -13.21 -4.79
CA PHE A 168 13.39 -11.95 -4.11
C PHE A 168 14.81 -11.47 -4.40
N ASP A 169 15.77 -12.41 -4.46
CA ASP A 169 17.19 -12.11 -4.71
C ASP A 169 17.57 -12.05 -6.21
N HIS A 170 16.60 -12.22 -7.12
CA HIS A 170 16.86 -12.12 -8.57
C HIS A 170 16.69 -10.68 -9.06
N ILE A 171 17.78 -10.09 -9.56
CA ILE A 171 17.80 -8.72 -10.09
C ILE A 171 17.04 -8.66 -11.43
N HIS A 172 15.76 -8.33 -11.34
CA HIS A 172 14.86 -8.00 -12.45
C HIS A 172 13.85 -6.94 -11.99
N ASN A 173 13.04 -6.36 -12.88
CA ASN A 173 12.03 -5.34 -12.52
C ASN A 173 11.14 -5.79 -11.35
N HIS A 174 10.78 -7.07 -11.29
CA HIS A 174 10.00 -7.64 -10.18
C HIS A 174 10.70 -7.54 -8.81
N GLY A 175 12.02 -7.68 -8.76
CA GLY A 175 12.81 -7.54 -7.53
C GLY A 175 12.82 -6.10 -7.02
N VAL A 176 12.92 -5.11 -7.92
CA VAL A 176 12.87 -3.69 -7.56
C VAL A 176 11.53 -3.32 -6.91
N TRP A 177 10.42 -3.78 -7.48
CA TRP A 177 9.09 -3.56 -6.89
C TRP A 177 8.91 -4.28 -5.55
N ALA A 178 9.44 -5.51 -5.42
CA ALA A 178 9.39 -6.25 -4.16
C ALA A 178 10.14 -5.51 -3.05
N VAL A 179 11.38 -5.09 -3.30
CA VAL A 179 12.22 -4.36 -2.34
C VAL A 179 11.58 -3.02 -1.97
N ALA A 180 11.11 -2.25 -2.96
CA ALA A 180 10.45 -0.97 -2.69
C ALA A 180 9.18 -1.14 -1.85
N ALA A 181 8.34 -2.13 -2.16
CA ALA A 181 7.11 -2.40 -1.43
C ALA A 181 7.35 -2.88 -0.01
N VAL A 182 8.26 -3.84 0.19
CA VAL A 182 8.61 -4.36 1.53
C VAL A 182 9.29 -3.27 2.36
N GLY A 183 10.23 -2.52 1.78
CA GLY A 183 10.93 -1.43 2.47
C GLY A 183 9.97 -0.30 2.91
N ALA A 184 9.12 0.19 2.01
CA ALA A 184 8.12 1.20 2.35
C ALA A 184 7.14 0.70 3.42
N CYS A 185 6.69 -0.55 3.30
CA CYS A 185 5.81 -1.14 4.30
C CYS A 185 6.49 -1.26 5.66
N ALA A 186 7.73 -1.76 5.71
CA ALA A 186 8.51 -1.92 6.93
C ALA A 186 8.70 -0.60 7.68
N VAL A 187 9.01 0.48 6.96
CA VAL A 187 9.09 1.84 7.54
C VAL A 187 7.74 2.29 8.05
N ALA A 188 6.67 2.13 7.26
CA ALA A 188 5.31 2.57 7.63
C ALA A 188 4.78 1.88 8.90
N ILE A 189 5.12 0.61 9.11
CA ILE A 189 4.67 -0.18 10.26
C ILE A 189 5.70 -0.22 11.42
N GLY A 190 6.85 0.44 11.26
CA GLY A 190 7.89 0.50 12.30
C GLY A 190 8.57 -0.84 12.58
N LYS A 191 8.78 -1.67 11.56
CA LYS A 191 9.40 -3.01 11.65
C LYS A 191 10.76 -3.04 10.93
N PRO A 192 11.84 -2.54 11.57
CA PRO A 192 13.16 -2.41 10.93
C PRO A 192 13.74 -3.74 10.44
N GLU A 193 13.37 -4.87 11.05
CA GLU A 193 13.79 -6.20 10.64
C GLU A 193 13.40 -6.53 9.18
N TYR A 194 12.23 -6.08 8.72
CA TYR A 194 11.80 -6.26 7.33
C TYR A 194 12.44 -5.24 6.39
N LEU A 195 12.83 -4.06 6.90
CA LEU A 195 13.57 -3.07 6.13
C LEU A 195 14.99 -3.56 5.83
N GLU A 196 15.68 -4.09 6.84
CA GLU A 196 17.00 -4.71 6.66
C GLU A 196 16.94 -5.83 5.62
N MET A 197 15.91 -6.69 5.70
CA MET A 197 15.70 -7.77 4.73
C MET A 197 15.47 -7.25 3.30
N ALA A 198 14.77 -6.13 3.13
CA ALA A 198 14.58 -5.52 1.82
C ALA A 198 15.87 -4.92 1.25
N VAL A 199 16.73 -4.35 2.10
CA VAL A 199 17.97 -3.70 1.68
C VAL A 199 19.11 -4.69 1.42
N TYR A 200 19.23 -5.73 2.23
CA TYR A 200 20.39 -6.62 2.24
C TYR A 200 20.09 -8.04 1.72
N GLY A 201 18.83 -8.33 1.38
CA GLY A 201 18.40 -9.70 1.07
C GLY A 201 18.29 -10.56 2.33
N LYS A 202 17.88 -11.82 2.16
CA LYS A 202 17.61 -12.74 3.28
C LYS A 202 18.88 -13.27 3.96
N ASP A 203 19.96 -13.41 3.19
CA ASP A 203 21.25 -13.87 3.70
C ASP A 203 22.16 -12.67 4.01
N ARG A 204 22.30 -12.37 5.32
CA ARG A 204 23.16 -11.30 5.86
C ARG A 204 24.64 -11.38 5.42
N GLU A 205 25.09 -12.48 4.83
CA GLU A 205 26.48 -12.69 4.37
C GLU A 205 26.65 -12.86 2.86
N ALA A 206 25.55 -12.94 2.09
CA ALA A 206 25.64 -12.93 0.65
C ALA A 206 25.71 -11.47 0.19
N THR A 207 26.89 -11.00 -0.17
CA THR A 207 27.02 -9.79 -1.00
C THR A 207 26.06 -9.92 -2.19
N SER A 208 24.95 -9.20 -2.17
CA SER A 208 24.13 -8.96 -3.36
C SER A 208 24.87 -7.95 -4.24
N GLY A 209 25.98 -8.37 -4.81
CA GLY A 209 26.67 -7.69 -5.89
C GLY A 209 26.51 -8.53 -7.14
N SER A 210 25.72 -8.05 -8.11
CA SER A 210 25.86 -8.19 -9.58
C SER A 210 24.56 -7.79 -10.26
#